data_AF-A0A6G3ME64-F1
#
_entry.id   AF-A0A6G3ME64-F1
#
_cell.length_a   1.000
_cell.length_b   1.000
_cell.length_c   1.000
_cell.angle_alpha   90.00
_cell.angle_beta   90.00
_cell.angle_gamma   90.00
#
_symmetry.space_group_name_H-M   'P 1'
#
loop_
_entity.id
_entity.type
_entity.pdbx_description
1 polymer ?
#
loop_
_entity_poly.entity_id
_entity_poly.type
_entity_poly.pdbx_seq_one_letter_code
_entity_poly.pdbx_strand_id
1 'polypeptide(L)'
;MNPQQLLIALQETIDNGELIDIFNKLVSTFQDKAEKKLSMESKRKELDRLMQRQVIIQEEVKKYQEWKEKQDQIKTIELKLMWKKYEDSRQEYKIILEKVNEAQLAYDDVCKSLFPQKAEILETDRNIEKSNEKQLKLHNSFESFRRNVEDRNNSCLAYLRELRKAKTLSIERDRLKIENDKRLESSTNHLNSLKGDFEQIQNEINSNIDQIKAIDTEIAKHMSEYFIIENETTTYSNQLNLLETSRIQLSRQLQTIKDRENRVHEFIRTTDTDTYRALEWIHKNQDNFKSKFFDPLLLQIDLYNLEDAKYLENHVSRRDFYAFLSDNSDDVHIFIRELREKMSLKASCLLSSYESADLTPTDIPNLKNYKFRCY
;
A
#
# COMPACT_ATOMS: atom_id res chain seq x y z
N MET A 1 130.98 34.78 32.01
CA MET A 1 130.99 34.12 33.33
C MET A 1 129.80 34.67 34.11
N ASN A 2 128.76 33.86 34.32
CA ASN A 2 127.58 34.26 35.06
C ASN A 2 127.97 34.41 36.55
N PRO A 3 127.63 35.51 37.25
CA PRO A 3 128.01 35.75 38.66
C PRO A 3 127.69 34.59 39.62
N GLN A 4 126.69 33.77 39.30
CA GLN A 4 126.34 32.56 40.04
C GLN A 4 127.40 31.44 39.91
N GLN A 5 128.03 31.31 38.76
CA GLN A 5 129.09 30.31 38.51
C GLN A 5 130.42 30.71 39.18
N LEU A 6 130.64 32.01 39.36
CA LEU A 6 131.84 32.55 40.02
C LEU A 6 131.77 32.37 41.55
N LEU A 7 130.55 32.43 42.12
CA LEU A 7 130.29 32.14 43.54
C LEU A 7 130.52 30.66 43.88
N ILE A 8 130.08 29.75 43.00
CA ILE A 8 130.23 28.30 43.17
C ILE A 8 131.72 27.90 43.16
N ALA A 9 132.50 28.43 42.22
CA ALA A 9 133.94 28.16 42.12
C ALA A 9 134.77 28.72 43.29
N LEU A 10 134.29 29.79 43.95
CA LEU A 10 134.97 30.41 45.10
C LEU A 10 134.61 29.70 46.42
N GLN A 11 133.43 29.12 46.53
CA GLN A 11 133.02 28.29 47.69
C GLN A 11 133.64 26.89 47.68
N GLU A 12 133.89 26.29 46.50
CA GLU A 12 134.61 25.02 46.37
C GLU A 12 136.07 25.07 46.88
N THR A 13 136.66 26.27 47.01
CA THR A 13 138.06 26.44 47.42
C THR A 13 138.26 26.79 48.90
N ILE A 14 137.19 27.04 49.67
CA ILE A 14 137.28 27.59 51.03
C ILE A 14 136.55 26.73 52.10
N ASP A 15 135.76 25.70 51.76
CA ASP A 15 134.93 24.99 52.76
C ASP A 15 134.76 23.46 52.56
N ASN A 16 134.47 22.74 53.65
CA ASN A 16 134.33 21.28 53.76
C ASN A 16 133.00 20.71 53.18
N GLY A 17 132.54 21.17 52.01
CA GLY A 17 131.41 20.57 51.27
C GLY A 17 130.01 20.74 51.87
N GLU A 18 129.85 21.01 53.17
CA GLU A 18 128.55 21.16 53.84
C GLU A 18 127.75 22.37 53.32
N LEU A 19 128.40 23.52 53.04
CA LEU A 19 127.72 24.70 52.48
C LEU A 19 127.21 24.48 51.05
N ILE A 20 127.89 23.67 50.24
CA ILE A 20 127.47 23.33 48.87
C ILE A 20 126.23 22.44 48.91
N ASP A 21 126.17 21.48 49.84
CA ASP A 21 124.99 20.64 50.05
C ASP A 21 123.79 21.45 50.54
N ILE A 22 124.00 22.41 51.45
CA ILE A 22 122.94 23.34 51.90
C ILE A 22 122.48 24.22 50.74
N PHE A 23 123.38 24.74 49.91
CA PHE A 23 123.04 25.56 48.75
C PHE A 23 122.27 24.75 47.69
N ASN A 24 122.71 23.54 47.37
CA ASN A 24 122.00 22.64 46.46
C ASN A 24 120.62 22.24 47.01
N LYS A 25 120.49 22.02 48.33
CA LYS A 25 119.19 21.85 49.01
C LYS A 25 118.35 23.12 48.93
N LEU A 26 118.94 24.30 49.00
CA LEU A 26 118.21 25.57 48.87
C LEU A 26 117.68 25.75 47.44
N VAL A 27 118.51 25.47 46.43
CA VAL A 27 118.11 25.54 45.02
C VAL A 27 117.02 24.51 44.72
N SER A 28 117.15 23.26 45.20
CA SER A 28 116.12 22.25 45.02
C SER A 28 114.83 22.62 45.75
N THR A 29 114.89 23.15 46.98
CA THR A 29 113.69 23.63 47.69
C THR A 29 113.04 24.84 47.02
N PHE A 30 113.81 25.72 46.39
CA PHE A 30 113.26 26.83 45.59
C PHE A 30 112.61 26.34 44.29
N GLN A 31 113.22 25.37 43.61
CA GLN A 31 112.63 24.71 42.44
C GLN A 31 111.34 23.98 42.82
N ASP A 32 111.35 23.18 43.89
CA ASP A 32 110.16 22.53 44.46
C ASP A 32 109.07 23.54 44.83
N LYS A 33 109.44 24.69 45.41
CA LYS A 33 108.48 25.74 45.76
C LYS A 33 107.87 26.38 44.51
N ALA A 34 108.67 26.62 43.47
CA ALA A 34 108.20 27.16 42.19
C ALA A 34 107.28 26.16 41.46
N GLU A 35 107.67 24.89 41.39
CA GLU A 35 106.87 23.81 40.82
C GLU A 35 105.55 23.60 41.59
N LYS A 36 105.60 23.58 42.92
CA LYS A 36 104.39 23.52 43.76
C LYS A 36 103.51 24.74 43.56
N LYS A 37 104.08 25.94 43.37
CA LYS A 37 103.30 27.16 43.11
C LYS A 37 102.61 27.11 41.74
N LEU A 38 103.32 26.69 40.69
CA LEU A 38 102.74 26.49 39.36
C LEU A 38 101.67 25.39 39.37
N SER A 39 101.90 24.29 40.10
CA SER A 39 100.92 23.22 40.32
C SER A 39 99.69 23.71 41.10
N MET A 40 99.88 24.59 42.08
CA MET A 40 98.78 25.22 42.82
C MET A 40 97.96 26.15 41.93
N GLU A 41 98.61 26.94 41.07
CA GLU A 41 97.92 27.82 40.13
C GLU A 41 97.18 27.04 39.04
N SER A 42 97.74 25.96 38.51
CA SER A 42 97.06 25.09 37.56
C SER A 42 95.85 24.39 38.19
N LYS A 43 96.00 23.84 39.41
CA LYS A 43 94.90 23.25 40.18
C LYS A 43 93.80 24.26 40.52
N ARG A 44 94.15 25.51 40.82
CA ARG A 44 93.15 26.59 41.03
C ARG A 44 92.36 26.86 39.76
N LYS A 45 93.02 27.00 38.62
CA LYS A 45 92.33 27.18 37.33
C LYS A 45 91.46 25.98 36.97
N GLU A 46 91.91 24.77 37.29
CA GLU A 46 91.12 23.55 37.11
C GLU A 46 89.90 23.53 38.03
N LEU A 47 90.05 23.92 39.29
CA LEU A 47 88.96 24.06 40.25
C LEU A 47 87.92 25.08 39.78
N ASP A 48 88.34 26.26 39.30
CA ASP A 48 87.43 27.28 38.79
C ASP A 48 86.64 26.79 37.56
N ARG A 49 87.31 26.07 36.65
CA ARG A 49 86.66 25.43 35.49
C ARG A 49 85.63 24.38 35.93
N LEU A 50 85.96 23.57 36.92
CA LEU A 50 85.05 22.56 37.47
C LEU A 50 83.86 23.22 38.17
N MET A 51 84.06 24.33 38.89
CA MET A 51 82.98 25.10 39.51
C MET A 51 82.03 25.70 38.47
N GLN A 52 82.56 26.32 37.41
CA GLN A 52 81.74 26.85 36.32
C GLN A 52 80.94 25.74 35.63
N ARG A 53 81.59 24.59 35.37
CA ARG A 53 80.91 23.42 34.80
C ARG A 53 79.82 22.88 35.73
N GLN A 54 80.07 22.86 37.04
CA GLN A 54 79.09 22.43 38.03
C GLN A 54 77.84 23.33 37.99
N VAL A 55 77.99 24.64 37.87
CA VAL A 55 76.86 25.58 37.78
C VAL A 55 76.01 25.29 36.54
N ILE A 56 76.66 25.12 35.37
CA ILE A 56 75.95 24.80 34.12
C ILE A 56 75.19 23.47 34.25
N ILE A 57 75.83 22.43 34.77
CA ILE A 57 75.20 21.13 34.99
C ILE A 57 74.03 21.24 35.97
N GLN A 58 74.15 22.03 37.03
CA GLN A 58 73.04 22.24 37.98
C GLN A 58 71.82 22.89 37.32
N GLU A 59 72.03 23.87 36.43
CA GLU A 59 70.93 24.47 35.66
C GLU A 59 70.31 23.48 34.67
N GLU A 60 71.11 22.67 33.98
CA GLU A 60 70.62 21.62 33.09
C GLU A 60 69.82 20.56 33.85
N VAL A 61 70.28 20.15 35.04
CA VAL A 61 69.56 19.21 35.91
C VAL A 61 68.22 19.79 36.34
N LYS A 62 68.14 21.08 36.70
CA LYS A 62 66.88 21.74 37.03
C LYS A 62 65.91 21.75 35.84
N LYS A 63 66.39 22.14 34.65
CA LYS A 63 65.58 22.11 33.42
C LYS A 63 65.07 20.70 33.12
N TYR A 64 65.90 19.68 33.32
CA TYR A 64 65.51 18.29 33.14
C TYR A 64 64.44 17.84 34.16
N GLN A 65 64.56 18.25 35.42
CA GLN A 65 63.56 18.00 36.46
C GLN A 65 62.21 18.65 36.10
N GLU A 66 62.21 19.93 35.72
CA GLU A 66 61.01 20.65 35.26
C GLU A 66 60.40 19.97 34.04
N TRP A 67 61.21 19.59 33.05
CA TRP A 67 60.75 18.86 31.86
C TRP A 67 60.11 17.51 32.24
N LYS A 68 60.71 16.77 33.17
CA LYS A 68 60.19 15.49 33.65
C LYS A 68 58.86 15.66 34.39
N GLU A 69 58.75 16.67 35.26
CA GLU A 69 57.49 17.01 35.93
C GLU A 69 56.38 17.36 34.93
N LYS A 70 56.70 18.15 33.90
CA LYS A 70 55.74 18.46 32.82
C LYS A 70 55.35 17.21 32.03
N GLN A 71 56.29 16.33 31.75
CA GLN A 71 56.00 15.06 31.08
C GLN A 71 55.07 14.17 31.91
N ASP A 72 55.28 14.10 33.22
CA ASP A 72 54.40 13.31 34.11
C ASP A 72 53.02 13.96 34.29
N GLN A 73 52.95 15.31 34.26
CA GLN A 73 51.68 16.04 34.19
C GLN A 73 50.92 15.71 32.90
N ILE A 74 51.60 15.68 31.75
CA ILE A 74 50.99 15.31 30.46
C ILE A 74 50.42 13.89 30.52
N LYS A 75 51.21 12.90 30.97
CA LYS A 75 50.74 11.52 31.13
C LYS A 75 49.52 11.42 32.06
N THR A 76 49.52 12.19 33.14
CA THR A 76 48.37 12.24 34.07
C THR A 76 47.13 12.81 33.39
N ILE A 77 47.27 13.86 32.58
CA ILE A 77 46.17 14.45 31.82
C ILE A 77 45.67 13.49 30.74
N GLU A 78 46.56 12.81 30.02
CA GLU A 78 46.21 11.79 29.04
C GLU A 78 45.41 10.66 29.69
N LEU A 79 45.85 10.15 30.84
CA LEU A 79 45.11 9.13 31.58
C LEU A 79 43.72 9.63 32.01
N LYS A 80 43.63 10.87 32.53
CA LYS A 80 42.35 11.49 32.89
C LYS A 80 41.42 11.66 31.68
N LEU A 81 41.96 12.02 30.52
CA LEU A 81 41.21 12.16 29.27
C LEU A 81 40.66 10.82 28.80
N MET A 82 41.49 9.77 28.85
CA MET A 82 41.03 8.40 28.54
C MET A 82 39.94 7.95 29.51
N TRP A 83 40.08 8.32 30.78
CA TRP A 83 39.09 7.97 31.80
C TRP A 83 37.76 8.71 31.62
N LYS A 84 37.82 9.98 31.22
CA LYS A 84 36.63 10.74 30.86
C LYS A 84 35.92 10.15 29.65
N LYS A 85 36.66 9.80 28.59
CA LYS A 85 36.10 9.13 27.39
C LYS A 85 35.41 7.82 27.74
N TYR A 86 36.04 7.00 28.57
CA TYR A 86 35.42 5.75 29.03
C TYR A 86 34.13 6.01 29.82
N GLU A 87 34.15 6.97 30.74
CA GLU A 87 32.98 7.27 31.57
C GLU A 87 31.82 7.80 30.72
N ASP A 88 32.10 8.64 29.72
CA ASP A 88 31.07 9.11 28.77
C ASP A 88 30.47 7.94 27.99
N SER A 89 31.30 7.06 27.41
CA SER A 89 30.82 5.86 26.70
C SER A 89 30.07 4.88 27.61
N ARG A 90 30.47 4.76 28.88
CA ARG A 90 29.80 3.92 29.88
C ARG A 90 28.41 4.45 30.21
N GLN A 91 28.27 5.77 30.34
CA GLN A 91 26.97 6.41 30.58
C GLN A 91 26.03 6.23 29.39
N GLU A 92 26.52 6.42 28.17
CA GLU A 92 25.76 6.15 26.95
C GLU A 92 25.31 4.69 26.87
N TYR A 93 26.22 3.75 27.14
CA TYR A 93 25.90 2.33 27.18
C TYR A 93 24.80 2.02 28.21
N LYS A 94 24.87 2.63 29.40
CA LYS A 94 23.87 2.43 30.45
C LYS A 94 22.48 2.91 30.02
N ILE A 95 22.39 4.09 29.40
CA ILE A 95 21.13 4.62 28.86
C ILE A 95 20.57 3.70 27.77
N ILE A 96 21.43 3.21 26.88
CA ILE A 96 21.01 2.26 25.83
C ILE A 96 20.51 0.95 26.44
N LEU A 97 21.22 0.42 27.45
CA LEU A 97 20.83 -0.81 28.13
C LEU A 97 19.46 -0.69 28.83
N GLU A 98 19.20 0.45 29.47
CA GLU A 98 17.89 0.74 30.07
C GLU A 98 16.79 0.76 29.01
N LYS A 99 17.00 1.45 27.88
CA LYS A 99 16.05 1.45 26.76
C LYS A 99 15.81 0.07 26.15
N VAL A 100 16.85 -0.76 26.03
CA VAL A 100 16.73 -2.13 25.54
C VAL A 100 15.89 -2.97 26.49
N ASN A 101 16.11 -2.85 27.80
CA ASN A 101 15.32 -3.57 28.80
C ASN A 101 13.86 -3.12 28.80
N GLU A 102 13.59 -1.81 28.70
CA GLU A 102 12.22 -1.27 28.58
C GLU A 102 11.53 -1.80 27.31
N ALA A 103 12.22 -1.80 26.17
CA ALA A 103 11.69 -2.33 24.93
C ALA A 103 11.42 -3.84 25.00
N GLN A 104 12.28 -4.60 25.67
CA GLN A 104 12.11 -6.04 25.87
C GLN A 104 10.89 -6.34 26.76
N LEU A 105 10.71 -5.60 27.86
CA LEU A 105 9.54 -5.75 28.72
C LEU A 105 8.24 -5.41 27.98
N ALA A 106 8.24 -4.32 27.22
CA ALA A 106 7.09 -3.94 26.39
C ALA A 106 6.77 -5.02 25.32
N TYR A 107 7.80 -5.59 24.69
CA TYR A 107 7.65 -6.70 23.75
C TYR A 107 7.05 -7.94 24.42
N ASP A 108 7.57 -8.34 25.58
CA ASP A 108 7.09 -9.51 26.30
C ASP A 108 5.62 -9.35 26.75
N ASP A 109 5.22 -8.14 27.17
CA ASP A 109 3.83 -7.85 27.54
C ASP A 109 2.88 -7.87 26.34
N VAL A 110 3.31 -7.33 25.19
CA VAL A 110 2.57 -7.45 23.93
C VAL A 110 2.45 -8.93 23.54
N CYS A 111 3.52 -9.71 23.61
CA CYS A 111 3.49 -11.14 23.31
C CYS A 111 2.54 -11.92 24.23
N LYS A 112 2.51 -11.61 25.53
CA LYS A 112 1.54 -12.21 26.47
C LYS A 112 0.10 -11.88 26.10
N SER A 113 -0.18 -10.66 25.61
CA SER A 113 -1.52 -10.25 25.17
C SER A 113 -1.94 -10.88 23.84
N LEU A 114 -0.98 -11.12 22.93
CA LEU A 114 -1.22 -11.72 21.61
C LEU A 114 -1.38 -13.24 21.68
N PHE A 115 -0.75 -13.92 22.65
CA PHE A 115 -0.87 -15.38 22.80
C PHE A 115 -2.31 -15.89 22.95
N PRO A 116 -3.17 -15.35 23.83
CA PRO A 116 -4.55 -15.79 23.96
C PRO A 116 -5.37 -15.49 22.70
N GLN A 117 -5.17 -14.33 22.07
CA GLN A 117 -5.83 -13.98 20.81
C GLN A 117 -5.46 -14.95 19.69
N LYS A 118 -4.18 -15.35 19.61
CA LYS A 118 -3.72 -16.33 18.63
C LYS A 118 -4.30 -17.73 18.89
N ALA A 119 -4.45 -18.12 20.16
CA ALA A 119 -5.10 -19.37 20.53
C ALA A 119 -6.60 -19.34 20.15
N GLU A 120 -7.29 -18.21 20.40
CA GLU A 120 -8.69 -18.01 20.02
C GLU A 120 -8.88 -18.07 18.50
N ILE A 121 -8.02 -17.41 17.72
CA ILE A 121 -8.02 -17.49 16.26
C ILE A 121 -7.89 -18.96 15.79
N LEU A 122 -6.93 -19.70 16.34
CA LEU A 122 -6.74 -21.12 15.99
C LEU A 122 -7.97 -21.99 16.34
N GLU A 123 -8.68 -21.70 17.43
CA GLU A 123 -9.92 -22.39 17.76
C GLU A 123 -11.06 -22.01 16.80
N THR A 124 -11.18 -20.73 16.44
CA THR A 124 -12.17 -20.28 15.47
C THR A 124 -11.93 -20.89 14.09
N ASP A 125 -10.67 -20.97 13.63
CA ASP A 125 -10.30 -21.59 12.36
C ASP A 125 -10.69 -23.07 12.34
N ARG A 126 -10.40 -23.82 13.41
CA ARG A 126 -10.82 -25.22 13.56
C ARG A 126 -12.34 -25.38 13.54
N ASN A 127 -13.08 -24.42 14.09
CA ASN A 127 -14.55 -24.45 14.08
C ASN A 127 -15.10 -24.14 12.68
N ILE A 128 -14.48 -23.22 11.94
CA ILE A 128 -14.81 -22.91 10.55
C ILE A 128 -14.56 -24.14 9.67
N GLU A 129 -13.43 -24.81 9.80
CA GLU A 129 -13.12 -26.05 9.06
C GLU A 129 -14.18 -27.14 9.30
N LYS A 130 -14.54 -27.39 10.57
CA LYS A 130 -15.60 -28.34 10.92
C LYS A 130 -16.96 -27.95 10.34
N SER A 131 -17.27 -26.65 10.30
CA SER A 131 -18.51 -26.14 9.70
C SER A 131 -18.52 -26.34 8.18
N ASN A 132 -17.41 -26.05 7.51
CA ASN A 132 -17.25 -26.24 6.06
C ASN A 132 -17.37 -27.71 5.67
N GLU A 133 -16.78 -28.64 6.45
CA GLU A 133 -16.96 -30.07 6.22
C GLU A 133 -18.43 -30.52 6.34
N LYS A 134 -19.15 -30.00 7.34
CA LYS A 134 -20.58 -30.28 7.51
C LYS A 134 -21.38 -29.74 6.33
N GLN A 135 -21.09 -28.52 5.89
CA GLN A 135 -21.74 -27.88 4.76
C GLN A 135 -21.50 -28.66 3.46
N LEU A 136 -20.27 -29.13 3.22
CA LEU A 136 -19.93 -29.93 2.05
C LEU A 136 -20.66 -31.28 2.05
N LYS A 137 -20.74 -31.96 3.20
CA LYS A 137 -21.50 -33.21 3.35
C LYS A 137 -22.99 -32.99 3.08
N LEU A 138 -23.56 -31.92 3.63
CA LEU A 138 -24.97 -31.56 3.42
C LEU A 138 -25.25 -31.22 1.95
N HIS A 139 -24.35 -30.45 1.32
CA HIS A 139 -24.46 -30.08 -0.09
C HIS A 139 -24.43 -31.32 -1.01
N ASN A 140 -23.49 -32.25 -0.78
CA ASN A 140 -23.42 -33.50 -1.54
C ASN A 140 -24.67 -34.37 -1.33
N SER A 141 -25.19 -34.45 -0.11
CA SER A 141 -26.45 -35.13 0.18
C SER A 141 -27.63 -34.46 -0.54
N PHE A 142 -27.66 -33.13 -0.60
CA PHE A 142 -28.70 -32.39 -1.29
C PHE A 142 -28.64 -32.59 -2.82
N GLU A 143 -27.44 -32.54 -3.41
CA GLU A 143 -27.23 -32.78 -4.83
C GLU A 143 -27.63 -34.20 -5.25
N SER A 144 -27.26 -35.22 -4.45
CA SER A 144 -27.71 -36.59 -4.71
C SER A 144 -29.23 -36.75 -4.57
N PHE A 145 -29.86 -36.10 -3.58
CA PHE A 145 -31.32 -36.08 -3.45
C PHE A 145 -31.99 -35.39 -4.65
N ARG A 146 -31.44 -34.25 -5.09
CA ARG A 146 -31.92 -33.52 -6.26
C ARG A 146 -31.87 -34.38 -7.53
N ARG A 147 -30.74 -35.06 -7.78
CA ARG A 147 -30.62 -36.00 -8.92
C ARG A 147 -31.66 -37.11 -8.86
N ASN A 148 -31.89 -37.70 -7.68
CA ASN A 148 -32.93 -38.72 -7.50
C ASN A 148 -34.34 -38.19 -7.80
N VAL A 149 -34.63 -36.93 -7.43
CA VAL A 149 -35.92 -36.30 -7.75
C VAL A 149 -36.06 -36.05 -9.25
N GLU A 150 -35.01 -35.57 -9.91
CA GLU A 150 -34.97 -35.36 -11.37
C GLU A 150 -35.17 -36.69 -12.12
N ASP A 151 -34.50 -37.77 -11.71
CA ASP A 151 -34.63 -39.11 -12.30
C ASP A 151 -36.03 -39.69 -12.13
N ARG A 152 -36.63 -39.52 -10.94
CA ARG A 152 -38.03 -39.93 -10.69
C ARG A 152 -39.02 -39.13 -11.52
N ASN A 153 -38.80 -37.83 -11.66
CA ASN A 153 -39.63 -36.96 -12.48
C ASN A 153 -39.57 -37.37 -13.96
N ASN A 154 -38.37 -37.62 -14.48
CA ASN A 154 -38.17 -38.12 -15.84
C ASN A 154 -38.85 -39.48 -16.07
N SER A 155 -38.75 -40.37 -15.09
CA SER A 155 -39.44 -41.67 -15.12
C SER A 155 -40.96 -41.50 -15.13
N CYS A 156 -41.50 -40.58 -14.32
CA CYS A 156 -42.93 -40.27 -14.30
C CYS A 156 -43.43 -39.71 -15.64
N LEU A 157 -42.65 -38.81 -16.25
CA LEU A 157 -42.93 -38.29 -17.60
C LEU A 157 -42.90 -39.38 -18.66
N ALA A 158 -42.00 -40.36 -18.56
CA ALA A 158 -41.97 -41.52 -19.45
C ALA A 158 -43.24 -42.37 -19.31
N TYR A 159 -43.65 -42.71 -18.08
CA TYR A 159 -44.91 -43.43 -17.84
C TYR A 159 -46.14 -42.69 -18.36
N LEU A 160 -46.20 -41.36 -18.19
CA LEU A 160 -47.28 -40.54 -18.74
C LEU A 160 -47.32 -40.60 -20.27
N ARG A 161 -46.17 -40.62 -20.94
CA ARG A 161 -46.10 -40.79 -22.40
C ARG A 161 -46.59 -42.17 -22.82
N GLU A 162 -46.24 -43.22 -22.10
CA GLU A 162 -46.73 -44.58 -22.39
C GLU A 162 -48.24 -44.72 -22.18
N LEU A 163 -48.78 -44.17 -21.08
CA LEU A 163 -50.23 -44.15 -20.85
C LEU A 163 -50.98 -43.41 -21.96
N ARG A 164 -50.44 -42.29 -22.45
CA ARG A 164 -51.02 -41.57 -23.59
C ARG A 164 -51.04 -42.43 -24.86
N LYS A 165 -49.94 -43.13 -25.15
CA LYS A 165 -49.85 -44.06 -26.30
C LYS A 165 -50.83 -45.24 -26.16
N ALA A 166 -50.95 -45.82 -24.98
CA ALA A 166 -51.91 -46.90 -24.71
C ALA A 166 -53.36 -46.41 -24.91
N LYS A 167 -53.67 -45.20 -24.44
CA LYS A 167 -54.99 -44.58 -24.65
C LYS A 167 -55.28 -44.34 -26.13
N THR A 168 -54.32 -43.83 -26.92
CA THR A 168 -54.53 -43.63 -28.36
C THR A 168 -54.74 -44.95 -29.10
N LEU A 169 -53.97 -45.98 -28.74
CA LEU A 169 -54.13 -47.33 -29.31
C LEU A 169 -55.48 -47.97 -28.93
N SER A 170 -55.97 -47.75 -27.71
CA SER A 170 -57.31 -48.19 -27.31
C SER A 170 -58.38 -47.52 -28.15
N ILE A 171 -58.29 -46.19 -28.32
CA ILE A 171 -59.25 -45.42 -29.15
C ILE A 171 -59.22 -45.93 -30.60
N GLU A 172 -58.04 -46.19 -31.16
CA GLU A 172 -57.90 -46.73 -32.50
C GLU A 172 -58.47 -48.15 -32.63
N ARG A 173 -58.22 -49.01 -31.63
CA ARG A 173 -58.81 -50.35 -31.56
C ARG A 173 -60.33 -50.28 -31.49
N ASP A 174 -60.88 -49.37 -30.71
CA ASP A 174 -62.33 -49.17 -30.60
C ASP A 174 -62.91 -48.62 -31.92
N ARG A 175 -62.20 -47.71 -32.61
CA ARG A 175 -62.57 -47.26 -33.97
C ARG A 175 -62.58 -48.41 -34.98
N LEU A 176 -61.56 -49.26 -34.97
CA LEU A 176 -61.48 -50.43 -35.87
C LEU A 176 -62.54 -51.47 -35.54
N LYS A 177 -62.90 -51.64 -34.26
CA LYS A 177 -64.07 -52.46 -33.89
C LYS A 177 -65.35 -51.86 -34.45
N ILE A 178 -65.59 -50.56 -34.25
CA ILE A 178 -66.76 -49.87 -34.81
C ILE A 178 -66.80 -49.99 -36.33
N GLU A 179 -65.67 -49.91 -37.02
CA GLU A 179 -65.61 -50.08 -38.48
C GLU A 179 -65.89 -51.53 -38.91
N ASN A 180 -65.35 -52.53 -38.20
CA ASN A 180 -65.68 -53.93 -38.47
C ASN A 180 -67.15 -54.24 -38.14
N ASP A 181 -67.69 -53.67 -37.06
CA ASP A 181 -69.09 -53.75 -36.70
C ASP A 181 -69.95 -53.10 -37.80
N LYS A 182 -69.54 -51.95 -38.36
CA LYS A 182 -70.19 -51.33 -39.53
C LYS A 182 -70.12 -52.20 -40.79
N ARG A 183 -69.05 -52.99 -40.98
CA ARG A 183 -68.93 -53.94 -42.10
C ARG A 183 -69.82 -55.17 -41.92
N LEU A 184 -69.89 -55.70 -40.70
CA LEU A 184 -70.88 -56.69 -40.30
C LEU A 184 -72.30 -56.14 -40.47
N GLU A 185 -72.52 -54.89 -40.07
CA GLU A 185 -73.77 -54.17 -40.16
C GLU A 185 -74.19 -53.92 -41.61
N SER A 186 -73.25 -53.61 -42.51
CA SER A 186 -73.52 -53.52 -43.96
C SER A 186 -73.90 -54.88 -44.58
N SER A 187 -73.34 -55.97 -44.05
CA SER A 187 -73.67 -57.34 -44.45
C SER A 187 -75.04 -57.77 -43.89
N THR A 188 -75.42 -57.30 -42.71
CA THR A 188 -76.77 -57.47 -42.14
C THR A 188 -77.79 -56.51 -42.73
N ASN A 189 -77.40 -55.32 -43.19
CA ASN A 189 -78.26 -54.34 -43.87
C ASN A 189 -78.58 -54.78 -45.31
N HIS A 190 -77.72 -55.59 -45.94
CA HIS A 190 -78.08 -56.34 -47.15
C HIS A 190 -79.18 -57.41 -46.86
N LEU A 191 -79.26 -57.87 -45.61
CA LEU A 191 -80.26 -58.81 -45.08
C LEU A 191 -81.55 -58.08 -44.62
N ASN A 192 -81.43 -56.85 -44.10
CA ASN A 192 -82.51 -56.04 -43.53
C ASN A 192 -83.07 -54.95 -44.48
N SER A 193 -82.45 -54.72 -45.63
CA SER A 193 -83.06 -54.06 -46.81
C SER A 193 -84.38 -54.72 -47.23
N LEU A 194 -84.68 -55.89 -46.69
CA LEU A 194 -85.90 -56.63 -46.94
C LEU A 194 -87.07 -56.27 -46.01
N LYS A 195 -86.93 -55.42 -44.98
CA LYS A 195 -88.02 -55.34 -44.00
C LYS A 195 -88.47 -54.01 -43.40
N GLY A 196 -88.10 -52.88 -43.97
CA GLY A 196 -88.96 -51.69 -43.81
C GLY A 196 -88.75 -50.87 -42.54
N ASP A 197 -87.65 -51.06 -41.82
CA ASP A 197 -87.28 -50.17 -40.70
C ASP A 197 -86.65 -48.84 -41.18
N PHE A 198 -86.73 -48.56 -42.49
CA PHE A 198 -86.11 -47.41 -43.16
C PHE A 198 -86.85 -46.08 -42.86
N GLU A 199 -88.09 -46.10 -42.38
CA GLU A 199 -88.89 -44.88 -42.26
C GLU A 199 -88.87 -44.21 -40.88
N GLN A 200 -88.40 -44.90 -39.83
CA GLN A 200 -88.49 -44.39 -38.45
C GLN A 200 -87.19 -43.79 -37.88
N ILE A 201 -86.03 -44.12 -38.42
CA ILE A 201 -84.70 -43.71 -37.91
C ILE A 201 -84.25 -42.32 -38.44
N GLN A 202 -84.85 -41.83 -39.53
CA GLN A 202 -84.43 -40.61 -40.21
C GLN A 202 -84.68 -39.31 -39.41
N ASN A 203 -85.53 -39.36 -38.38
CA ASN A 203 -85.89 -38.18 -37.58
C ASN A 203 -84.99 -37.96 -36.34
N GLU A 204 -84.31 -38.98 -35.82
CA GLU A 204 -83.41 -38.84 -34.65
C GLU A 204 -81.98 -38.44 -35.04
N ILE A 205 -81.55 -38.76 -36.27
CA ILE A 205 -80.20 -38.43 -36.78
C ILE A 205 -79.99 -36.92 -36.96
N ASN A 206 -81.04 -36.18 -37.35
CA ASN A 206 -80.93 -34.74 -37.57
C ASN A 206 -80.73 -33.93 -36.27
N SER A 207 -81.25 -34.41 -35.13
CA SER A 207 -81.09 -33.72 -33.83
C SER A 207 -79.68 -33.84 -33.24
N ASN A 208 -78.93 -34.90 -33.56
CA ASN A 208 -77.57 -35.10 -33.07
C ASN A 208 -76.52 -34.33 -33.89
N ILE A 209 -76.81 -34.03 -35.16
CA ILE A 209 -75.93 -33.24 -36.03
C ILE A 209 -75.82 -31.78 -35.56
N ASP A 210 -76.90 -31.20 -35.05
CA ASP A 210 -76.90 -29.82 -34.57
C ASP A 210 -76.17 -29.66 -33.23
N GLN A 211 -76.18 -30.68 -32.37
CA GLN A 211 -75.40 -30.69 -31.13
C GLN A 211 -73.89 -30.84 -31.41
N ILE A 212 -73.51 -31.64 -32.40
CA ILE A 212 -72.10 -31.78 -32.82
C ILE A 212 -71.56 -30.48 -33.40
N LYS A 213 -72.35 -29.79 -34.24
CA LYS A 213 -71.97 -28.48 -34.79
C LYS A 213 -71.80 -27.42 -33.70
N ALA A 214 -72.63 -27.43 -32.66
CA ALA A 214 -72.49 -26.51 -31.54
C ALA A 214 -71.16 -26.74 -30.80
N ILE A 215 -70.79 -27.99 -30.54
CA ILE A 215 -69.52 -28.36 -29.91
C ILE A 215 -68.32 -27.97 -30.80
N ASP A 216 -68.40 -28.20 -32.12
CA ASP A 216 -67.35 -27.80 -33.05
C ASP A 216 -67.14 -26.28 -33.08
N THR A 217 -68.22 -25.49 -32.97
CA THR A 217 -68.12 -24.03 -32.85
C THR A 217 -67.48 -23.59 -31.53
N GLU A 218 -67.74 -24.32 -30.44
CA GLU A 218 -67.15 -24.05 -29.13
C GLU A 218 -65.66 -24.40 -29.09
N ILE A 219 -65.27 -25.51 -29.71
CA ILE A 219 -63.86 -25.90 -29.90
C ILE A 219 -63.12 -24.87 -30.75
N ALA A 220 -63.72 -24.41 -31.86
CA ALA A 220 -63.13 -23.38 -32.71
C ALA A 220 -62.92 -22.06 -31.95
N LYS A 221 -63.89 -21.69 -31.09
CA LYS A 221 -63.79 -20.51 -30.23
C LYS A 221 -62.65 -20.64 -29.22
N HIS A 222 -62.56 -21.76 -28.51
CA HIS A 222 -61.47 -22.00 -27.55
C HIS A 222 -60.09 -22.10 -28.20
N MET A 223 -59.99 -22.63 -29.43
CA MET A 223 -58.74 -22.61 -30.18
C MET A 223 -58.33 -21.18 -30.58
N SER A 224 -59.29 -20.34 -30.96
CA SER A 224 -59.03 -18.92 -31.21
C SER A 224 -58.55 -18.20 -29.94
N GLU A 225 -59.19 -18.46 -28.80
CA GLU A 225 -58.80 -17.89 -27.50
C GLU A 225 -57.40 -18.36 -27.09
N TYR A 226 -57.09 -19.65 -27.26
CA TYR A 226 -55.77 -20.21 -27.01
C TYR A 226 -54.69 -19.53 -27.85
N PHE A 227 -54.95 -19.33 -29.15
CA PHE A 227 -53.98 -18.70 -30.05
C PHE A 227 -53.72 -17.24 -29.70
N ILE A 228 -54.75 -16.51 -29.25
CA ILE A 228 -54.59 -15.13 -28.74
C ILE A 228 -53.69 -15.14 -27.49
N ILE A 229 -53.97 -16.00 -26.52
CA ILE A 229 -53.19 -16.11 -25.28
C ILE A 229 -51.74 -16.54 -25.57
N GLU A 230 -51.52 -17.46 -26.50
CA GLU A 230 -50.19 -17.91 -26.90
C GLU A 230 -49.38 -16.78 -27.57
N ASN A 231 -50.02 -16.00 -28.44
CA ASN A 231 -49.41 -14.80 -29.01
C ASN A 231 -49.08 -13.76 -27.93
N GLU A 232 -49.98 -13.50 -26.99
CA GLU A 232 -49.74 -12.59 -25.87
C GLU A 232 -48.58 -13.08 -24.99
N THR A 233 -48.53 -14.38 -24.68
CA THR A 233 -47.44 -14.98 -23.90
C THR A 233 -46.10 -14.82 -24.61
N THR A 234 -46.09 -14.97 -25.94
CA THR A 234 -44.90 -14.80 -26.76
C THR A 234 -44.46 -13.33 -26.82
N THR A 235 -45.39 -12.38 -26.94
CA THR A 235 -45.06 -10.94 -26.93
C THR A 235 -44.53 -10.49 -25.57
N TYR A 236 -45.14 -10.93 -24.45
CA TYR A 236 -44.63 -10.64 -23.11
C TYR A 236 -43.25 -11.25 -22.87
N SER A 237 -43.01 -12.48 -23.33
CA SER A 237 -41.67 -13.11 -23.25
C SER A 237 -40.61 -12.31 -24.01
N ASN A 238 -40.94 -11.85 -25.22
CA ASN A 238 -40.05 -10.99 -26.00
C ASN A 238 -39.79 -9.64 -25.33
N GLN A 239 -40.81 -9.02 -24.73
CA GLN A 239 -40.66 -7.78 -23.96
C GLN A 239 -39.78 -7.98 -22.72
N LEU A 240 -39.93 -9.08 -22.00
CA LEU A 240 -39.08 -9.42 -20.87
C LEU A 240 -37.61 -9.58 -21.29
N ASN A 241 -37.35 -10.26 -22.39
CA ASN A 241 -36.00 -10.40 -22.93
C ASN A 241 -35.38 -9.04 -23.33
N LEU A 242 -36.18 -8.15 -23.94
CA LEU A 242 -35.73 -6.78 -24.26
C LEU A 242 -35.42 -5.95 -23.01
N LEU A 243 -36.26 -6.06 -21.98
CA LEU A 243 -36.02 -5.39 -20.70
C LEU A 243 -34.79 -5.95 -19.99
N GLU A 244 -34.57 -7.26 -20.03
CA GLU A 244 -33.41 -7.89 -19.40
C GLU A 244 -32.11 -7.52 -20.10
N THR A 245 -32.10 -7.51 -21.43
CA THR A 245 -30.94 -7.02 -22.21
C THR A 245 -30.64 -5.55 -21.92
N SER A 246 -31.68 -4.70 -21.85
CA SER A 246 -31.54 -3.30 -21.44
C SER A 246 -30.99 -3.17 -20.01
N ARG A 247 -31.50 -3.95 -19.05
CA ARG A 247 -31.00 -4.00 -17.66
C ARG A 247 -29.53 -4.34 -17.62
N ILE A 248 -29.10 -5.35 -18.37
CA ILE A 248 -27.69 -5.77 -18.43
C ILE A 248 -26.82 -4.65 -19.03
N GLN A 249 -27.29 -3.99 -20.10
CA GLN A 249 -26.58 -2.88 -20.72
C GLN A 249 -26.43 -1.69 -19.75
N LEU A 250 -27.51 -1.26 -19.11
CA LEU A 250 -27.48 -0.18 -18.10
C LEU A 250 -26.59 -0.56 -16.93
N SER A 251 -26.65 -1.80 -16.44
CA SER A 251 -25.79 -2.28 -15.36
C SER A 251 -24.31 -2.23 -15.74
N ARG A 252 -23.96 -2.56 -16.99
CA ARG A 252 -22.59 -2.44 -17.51
C ARG A 252 -22.16 -0.98 -17.60
N GLN A 253 -23.02 -0.10 -18.11
CA GLN A 253 -22.75 1.34 -18.17
C GLN A 253 -22.52 1.92 -16.76
N LEU A 254 -23.35 1.55 -15.80
CA LEU A 254 -23.22 1.96 -14.40
C LEU A 254 -21.90 1.47 -13.80
N GLN A 255 -21.51 0.22 -14.06
CA GLN A 255 -20.21 -0.31 -13.63
C GLN A 255 -19.06 0.47 -14.26
N THR A 256 -19.12 0.79 -15.56
CA THR A 256 -18.05 1.56 -16.22
C THR A 256 -17.91 2.98 -15.66
N ILE A 257 -19.02 3.63 -15.29
CA ILE A 257 -19.01 4.94 -14.64
C ILE A 257 -18.37 4.84 -13.26
N LYS A 258 -18.79 3.87 -12.43
CA LYS A 258 -18.20 3.63 -11.10
C LYS A 258 -16.71 3.31 -11.17
N ASP A 259 -16.29 2.45 -12.08
CA ASP A 259 -14.88 2.08 -12.25
C ASP A 259 -14.04 3.28 -12.71
N ARG A 260 -14.65 4.23 -13.44
CA ARG A 260 -13.99 5.47 -13.82
C ARG A 260 -13.87 6.42 -12.64
N GLU A 261 -14.95 6.67 -11.91
CA GLU A 261 -14.94 7.49 -10.70
C GLU A 261 -13.90 6.96 -9.70
N ASN A 262 -13.89 5.66 -9.44
CA ASN A 262 -12.90 5.02 -8.55
C ASN A 262 -11.46 5.24 -9.01
N ARG A 263 -11.18 5.17 -10.32
CA ARG A 263 -9.84 5.43 -10.87
C ARG A 263 -9.41 6.89 -10.66
N VAL A 264 -10.32 7.84 -10.87
CA VAL A 264 -10.02 9.27 -10.65
C VAL A 264 -9.86 9.56 -9.15
N HIS A 265 -10.68 8.97 -8.28
CA HIS A 265 -10.52 9.09 -6.83
C HIS A 265 -9.16 8.56 -6.35
N GLU A 266 -8.74 7.38 -6.82
CA GLU A 266 -7.45 6.82 -6.45
C GLU A 266 -6.27 7.64 -7.03
N PHE A 267 -6.45 8.22 -8.22
CA PHE A 267 -5.48 9.16 -8.78
C PHE A 267 -5.34 10.42 -7.92
N ILE A 268 -6.44 11.03 -7.47
CA ILE A 268 -6.41 12.19 -6.57
C ILE A 268 -5.77 11.79 -5.23
N ARG A 269 -6.13 10.64 -4.67
CA ARG A 269 -5.58 10.14 -3.40
C ARG A 269 -4.06 10.00 -3.43
N THR A 270 -3.52 9.49 -4.53
CA THR A 270 -2.07 9.30 -4.70
C THR A 270 -1.33 10.59 -5.03
N THR A 271 -1.99 11.52 -5.74
CA THR A 271 -1.35 12.71 -6.30
C THR A 271 -1.49 13.96 -5.42
N ASP A 272 -2.63 14.13 -4.75
CA ASP A 272 -2.94 15.25 -3.86
C ASP A 272 -3.85 14.81 -2.69
N THR A 273 -3.20 14.40 -1.60
CA THR A 273 -3.86 13.89 -0.40
C THR A 273 -4.76 14.92 0.28
N ASP A 274 -4.44 16.21 0.15
CA ASP A 274 -5.20 17.28 0.80
C ASP A 274 -6.55 17.45 0.11
N THR A 275 -6.58 17.41 -1.23
CA THR A 275 -7.83 17.45 -2.00
C THR A 275 -8.67 16.20 -1.76
N TYR A 276 -8.06 15.03 -1.63
CA TYR A 276 -8.80 13.80 -1.28
C TYR A 276 -9.48 13.91 0.10
N ARG A 277 -8.75 14.39 1.11
CA ARG A 277 -9.31 14.60 2.46
C ARG A 277 -10.41 15.66 2.49
N ALA A 278 -10.24 16.74 1.72
CA ALA A 278 -11.28 17.75 1.54
C ALA A 278 -12.55 17.14 0.92
N LEU A 279 -12.38 16.28 -0.10
CA LEU A 279 -13.47 15.58 -0.77
C LEU A 279 -14.23 14.65 0.18
N GLU A 280 -13.53 13.85 0.99
CA GLU A 280 -14.18 13.00 2.01
C GLU A 280 -14.94 13.82 3.06
N TRP A 281 -14.38 14.96 3.47
CA TRP A 281 -15.02 15.82 4.46
C TRP A 281 -16.27 16.48 3.90
N ILE A 282 -16.22 17.01 2.67
CA ILE A 282 -17.38 17.62 2.01
C ILE A 282 -18.50 16.61 1.85
N HIS A 283 -18.19 15.39 1.38
CA HIS A 283 -19.19 14.32 1.27
C HIS A 283 -19.85 13.96 2.60
N LYS A 284 -19.09 13.96 3.71
CA LYS A 284 -19.64 13.67 5.04
C LYS A 284 -20.45 14.82 5.63
N ASN A 285 -20.22 16.05 5.18
CA ASN A 285 -20.81 17.26 5.73
C ASN A 285 -21.67 18.01 4.70
N GLN A 286 -22.22 17.31 3.71
CA GLN A 286 -23.09 17.93 2.69
C GLN A 286 -24.29 18.65 3.33
N ASP A 287 -24.82 18.12 4.42
CA ASP A 287 -25.96 18.70 5.14
C ASP A 287 -25.65 20.06 5.80
N ASN A 288 -24.38 20.42 5.95
CA ASN A 288 -23.97 21.70 6.53
C ASN A 288 -23.90 22.84 5.51
N PHE A 289 -24.00 22.54 4.22
CA PHE A 289 -23.97 23.52 3.15
C PHE A 289 -25.38 23.90 2.70
N LYS A 290 -25.56 25.16 2.30
CA LYS A 290 -26.85 25.66 1.80
C LYS A 290 -27.11 25.25 0.36
N SER A 291 -26.06 25.09 -0.43
CA SER A 291 -26.09 24.71 -1.85
C SER A 291 -25.27 23.45 -2.09
N LYS A 292 -25.51 22.81 -3.23
CA LYS A 292 -24.74 21.62 -3.63
C LYS A 292 -23.28 22.03 -3.87
N PHE A 293 -22.38 21.42 -3.13
CA PHE A 293 -20.95 21.52 -3.41
C PHE A 293 -20.59 20.57 -4.54
N PHE A 294 -19.93 21.10 -5.56
CA PHE A 294 -19.51 20.35 -6.72
C PHE A 294 -18.09 19.81 -6.50
N ASP A 295 -17.90 18.54 -6.86
CA ASP A 295 -16.59 17.87 -6.82
C ASP A 295 -15.53 18.60 -7.65
N PRO A 296 -14.23 18.32 -7.42
CA PRO A 296 -13.15 18.89 -8.22
C PRO A 296 -13.38 18.74 -9.71
N LEU A 297 -13.00 19.76 -10.49
CA LEU A 297 -13.18 19.79 -11.95
C LEU A 297 -12.66 18.53 -12.65
N LEU A 298 -11.60 17.91 -12.13
CA LEU A 298 -11.04 16.66 -12.65
C LEU A 298 -12.04 15.48 -12.68
N LEU A 299 -13.02 15.45 -11.77
CA LEU A 299 -14.08 14.43 -11.73
C LEU A 299 -15.24 14.73 -12.67
N GLN A 300 -15.37 15.98 -13.14
CA GLN A 300 -16.52 16.45 -13.91
C GLN A 300 -16.23 16.65 -15.40
N ILE A 301 -14.95 16.70 -15.78
CA ILE A 301 -14.54 16.97 -17.16
C ILE A 301 -14.33 15.66 -17.93
N ASP A 302 -14.99 15.58 -19.08
CA ASP A 302 -14.85 14.52 -20.07
C ASP A 302 -14.30 15.08 -21.37
N LEU A 303 -13.21 14.50 -21.86
CA LEU A 303 -12.65 14.86 -23.16
C LEU A 303 -13.18 13.93 -24.24
N TYR A 304 -13.72 14.51 -25.31
CA TYR A 304 -14.15 13.76 -26.50
C TYR A 304 -12.98 13.07 -27.21
N ASN A 305 -11.81 13.71 -27.22
CA ASN A 305 -10.60 13.18 -27.84
C ASN A 305 -9.42 13.28 -26.85
N LEU A 306 -8.82 12.13 -26.52
CA LEU A 306 -7.69 12.05 -25.59
C LEU A 306 -6.43 12.73 -26.13
N GLU A 307 -6.26 12.83 -27.46
CA GLU A 307 -5.10 13.51 -28.06
C GLU A 307 -5.06 15.01 -27.73
N ASP A 308 -6.22 15.59 -27.45
CA ASP A 308 -6.37 17.02 -27.18
C ASP A 308 -6.18 17.36 -25.69
N ALA A 309 -6.05 16.33 -24.81
CA ALA A 309 -5.83 16.50 -23.37
C ALA A 309 -4.61 17.37 -23.06
N LYS A 310 -3.53 17.20 -23.82
CA LYS A 310 -2.30 17.98 -23.67
C LYS A 310 -2.52 19.50 -23.84
N TYR A 311 -3.51 19.91 -24.63
CA TYR A 311 -3.80 21.33 -24.80
C TYR A 311 -4.53 21.86 -23.57
N LEU A 312 -5.51 21.12 -23.07
CA LEU A 312 -6.26 21.46 -21.86
C LEU A 312 -5.32 21.55 -20.63
N GLU A 313 -4.47 20.54 -20.43
CA GLU A 313 -3.51 20.47 -19.32
C GLU A 313 -2.46 21.59 -19.34
N ASN A 314 -2.12 22.11 -20.53
CA ASN A 314 -1.18 23.22 -20.67
C ASN A 314 -1.82 24.60 -20.42
N HIS A 315 -3.12 24.75 -20.69
CA HIS A 315 -3.81 26.05 -20.56
C HIS A 315 -4.48 26.24 -19.20
N VAL A 316 -5.00 25.17 -18.61
CA VAL A 316 -5.64 25.20 -17.29
C VAL A 316 -4.60 24.86 -16.23
N SER A 317 -4.50 25.70 -15.20
CA SER A 317 -3.54 25.45 -14.15
C SER A 317 -3.89 24.17 -13.39
N ARG A 318 -2.87 23.43 -12.95
CA ARG A 318 -3.07 22.21 -12.15
C ARG A 318 -4.00 22.50 -10.96
N ARG A 319 -3.85 23.64 -10.29
CA ARG A 319 -4.66 24.03 -9.13
C ARG A 319 -6.16 24.04 -9.43
N ASP A 320 -6.55 24.49 -10.62
CA ASP A 320 -7.96 24.64 -10.98
C ASP A 320 -8.60 23.27 -11.22
N PHE A 321 -7.88 22.29 -11.76
CA PHE A 321 -8.40 20.92 -11.87
C PHE A 321 -8.76 20.28 -10.53
N TYR A 322 -8.04 20.61 -9.46
CA TYR A 322 -8.32 20.13 -8.10
C TYR A 322 -9.24 21.07 -7.32
N ALA A 323 -9.69 22.18 -7.92
CA ALA A 323 -10.56 23.12 -7.24
C ALA A 323 -12.01 22.63 -7.24
N PHE A 324 -12.64 22.73 -6.07
CA PHE A 324 -14.07 22.48 -5.92
C PHE A 324 -14.89 23.67 -6.39
N LEU A 325 -16.16 23.45 -6.75
CA LEU A 325 -17.04 24.52 -7.21
C LEU A 325 -18.26 24.67 -6.27
N SER A 326 -18.66 25.90 -6.01
CA SER A 326 -19.88 26.20 -5.25
C SER A 326 -20.59 27.39 -5.89
N ASP A 327 -21.92 27.40 -5.80
CA ASP A 327 -22.75 28.50 -6.30
C ASP A 327 -22.98 29.58 -5.24
N ASN A 328 -22.68 29.30 -3.97
CA ASN A 328 -22.99 30.19 -2.86
C ASN A 328 -21.72 30.67 -2.14
N SER A 329 -21.57 31.99 -2.03
CA SER A 329 -20.46 32.61 -1.30
C SER A 329 -20.38 32.19 0.18
N ASP A 330 -21.53 31.94 0.84
CA ASP A 330 -21.54 31.51 2.24
C ASP A 330 -20.91 30.12 2.41
N ASP A 331 -21.17 29.22 1.47
CA ASP A 331 -20.64 27.86 1.50
C ASP A 331 -19.13 27.84 1.24
N VAL A 332 -18.65 28.76 0.40
CA VAL A 332 -17.19 28.99 0.21
C VAL A 332 -16.54 29.47 1.51
N HIS A 333 -17.20 30.34 2.29
CA HIS A 333 -16.69 30.75 3.59
C HIS A 333 -16.63 29.60 4.59
N ILE A 334 -17.65 28.73 4.62
CA ILE A 334 -17.66 27.52 5.44
C ILE A 334 -16.52 26.59 5.02
N PHE A 335 -16.32 26.38 3.71
CA PHE A 335 -15.21 25.60 3.17
C PHE A 335 -13.85 26.12 3.65
N ILE A 336 -13.61 27.44 3.55
CA ILE A 336 -12.33 28.04 3.96
C ILE A 336 -12.11 27.86 5.47
N ARG A 337 -13.13 28.16 6.29
CA ARG A 337 -13.03 28.05 7.75
C ARG A 337 -12.77 26.62 8.21
N GLU A 338 -13.52 25.65 7.69
CA GLU A 338 -13.40 24.27 8.16
C GLU A 338 -12.17 23.57 7.57
N LEU A 339 -11.93 23.68 6.27
CA LEU A 339 -10.85 22.92 5.62
C LEU A 339 -9.50 23.62 5.72
N ARG A 340 -9.44 24.95 5.51
CA ARG A 340 -8.16 25.67 5.50
C ARG A 340 -7.74 26.11 6.90
N GLU A 341 -8.65 26.67 7.71
CA GLU A 341 -8.28 27.18 9.03
C GLU A 341 -8.22 26.08 10.09
N LYS A 342 -9.22 25.22 10.18
CA LYS A 342 -9.23 24.14 11.19
C LYS A 342 -8.40 22.92 10.79
N MET A 343 -8.53 22.45 9.55
CA MET A 343 -7.85 21.23 9.08
C MET A 343 -6.52 21.49 8.38
N SER A 344 -6.15 22.76 8.13
CA SER A 344 -4.90 23.15 7.46
C SER A 344 -4.69 22.50 6.08
N LEU A 345 -5.76 22.19 5.35
CA LEU A 345 -5.71 21.58 4.02
C LEU A 345 -5.49 22.63 2.93
N LYS A 346 -4.65 22.32 1.93
CA LYS A 346 -4.36 23.20 0.79
C LYS A 346 -5.40 23.11 -0.35
N ALA A 347 -6.65 22.85 -0.01
CA ALA A 347 -7.73 22.75 -0.98
C ALA A 347 -8.17 24.14 -1.52
N SER A 348 -8.55 24.17 -2.80
CA SER A 348 -9.04 25.38 -3.48
C SER A 348 -10.52 25.24 -3.82
N CYS A 349 -11.25 26.34 -3.76
CA CYS A 349 -12.66 26.39 -4.14
C CYS A 349 -12.89 27.62 -5.01
N LEU A 350 -13.70 27.46 -6.06
CA LEU A 350 -14.12 28.48 -7.00
C LEU A 350 -15.62 28.77 -6.78
N LEU A 351 -15.98 30.04 -6.86
CA LEU A 351 -17.37 30.48 -6.85
C LEU A 351 -17.87 30.52 -8.30
N SER A 352 -18.92 29.78 -8.59
CA SER A 352 -19.62 29.84 -9.87
C SER A 352 -20.45 31.12 -9.92
N SER A 353 -20.21 31.97 -10.92
CA SER A 353 -21.08 33.09 -11.25
C SER A 353 -21.96 32.71 -12.43
N TYR A 354 -23.28 32.77 -12.27
CA TYR A 354 -24.26 32.47 -13.33
C TYR A 354 -24.20 33.45 -14.54
N GLU A 355 -23.44 34.54 -14.45
CA GLU A 355 -23.43 35.61 -15.45
C GLU A 355 -22.69 35.26 -16.76
N SER A 356 -21.96 34.14 -16.84
CA SER A 356 -21.05 33.84 -17.97
C SER A 356 -21.49 32.71 -18.91
N ALA A 357 -22.66 32.12 -18.74
CA ALA A 357 -23.14 31.03 -19.61
C ALA A 357 -23.57 31.48 -21.02
N ASP A 358 -23.80 32.79 -21.22
CA ASP A 358 -24.19 33.40 -22.50
C ASP A 358 -22.98 33.85 -23.35
N LEU A 359 -21.85 33.15 -23.27
CA LEU A 359 -20.77 33.32 -24.24
C LEU A 359 -21.19 32.60 -25.54
N THR A 360 -21.98 33.26 -26.38
CA THR A 360 -22.26 32.76 -27.74
C THR A 360 -20.93 32.64 -28.49
N PRO A 361 -20.47 31.42 -28.83
CA PRO A 361 -19.21 31.26 -29.52
C PRO A 361 -19.33 31.85 -30.93
N THR A 362 -18.40 32.73 -31.32
CA THR A 362 -18.36 33.31 -32.66
C THR A 362 -18.21 32.21 -33.72
N ASP A 363 -19.11 32.15 -34.69
CA ASP A 363 -19.23 31.18 -35.80
C ASP A 363 -18.02 30.23 -36.06
N ILE A 364 -18.15 28.98 -35.62
CA ILE A 364 -17.26 27.82 -35.90
C ILE A 364 -16.83 27.70 -37.38
N PRO A 365 -17.70 27.96 -38.38
CA PRO A 365 -17.33 27.83 -39.79
C PRO A 365 -16.15 28.69 -40.21
N ASN A 366 -15.99 29.88 -39.62
CA ASN A 366 -14.89 30.80 -39.96
C ASN A 366 -13.54 30.31 -39.43
N LEU A 367 -13.52 29.51 -38.35
CA LEU A 367 -12.30 28.97 -37.74
C LEU A 367 -11.74 27.74 -38.47
N LYS A 368 -12.59 27.01 -39.21
CA LYS A 368 -12.14 25.87 -40.05
C LYS A 368 -11.14 26.30 -41.13
N ASN A 369 -11.25 27.53 -41.62
CA ASN A 369 -10.31 28.10 -42.59
C ASN A 369 -8.89 28.26 -42.02
N TYR A 370 -8.73 28.30 -40.69
CA TYR A 370 -7.46 28.46 -39.99
C TYR A 370 -6.92 27.13 -39.42
N LYS A 371 -7.46 25.99 -39.83
CA LYS A 371 -7.11 24.63 -39.35
C LYS A 371 -7.38 24.37 -37.85
N PHE A 372 -8.18 25.20 -37.18
CA PHE A 372 -8.68 24.86 -35.84
C PHE A 372 -9.72 23.73 -35.93
N ARG A 373 -9.66 22.76 -35.02
CA ARG A 373 -10.59 21.61 -34.95
C ARG A 373 -11.87 21.93 -34.19
N CYS A 374 -11.74 22.66 -33.08
CA CYS A 374 -12.81 23.10 -32.18
C CYS A 374 -12.36 24.39 -31.48
N TYR A 375 -13.24 24.96 -30.64
CA TYR A 375 -12.91 26.11 -29.78
C TYR A 375 -11.85 25.78 -28.74
#